data_AF-A0A1C2DS62-F1
#
_entry.id   AF-A0A1C2DS62-F1
#
_cell.length_a   1.000
_cell.length_b   1.000
_cell.length_c   1.000
_cell.angle_alpha   90.00
_cell.angle_beta   90.00
_cell.angle_gamma   90.00
#
_symmetry.space_group_name_H-M   'P 1'
#
loop_
_entity.id
_entity.type
_entity.pdbx_description
1 polymer ?
#
loop_
_entity_poly.entity_id
_entity_poly.type
_entity_poly.pdbx_seq_one_letter_code
_entity_poly.pdbx_strand_id
1 'polypeptide(L)'
;MDAYDWIDLGNGRFVYRKVGPMCRGPRSELATPMLVRAFSEPVQSMADGKWYDTPRDLERTYKASGNPRGEEFTPLGNETMKTVEAVADPKERRAHVKQAMQDVMTGNLPPEIAAIE
;
A
#
# COMPACT_ATOMS: atom_id res chain seq x y z
N MET A 1 15.89 13.33 20.16
CA MET A 1 17.19 12.65 19.99
C MET A 1 17.04 11.27 20.58
N ASP A 2 17.28 10.25 19.77
CA ASP A 2 17.17 8.85 20.21
C ASP A 2 18.44 8.46 20.97
N ALA A 3 18.31 8.18 22.28
CA ALA A 3 19.44 7.74 23.10
C ALA A 3 19.65 6.22 22.95
N TYR A 4 20.90 5.76 22.95
CA TYR A 4 21.28 4.34 22.87
C TYR A 4 22.31 4.04 23.96
N ASP A 5 22.21 2.86 24.57
CA ASP A 5 23.11 2.44 25.66
C ASP A 5 23.25 0.91 25.70
N TRP A 6 24.25 0.45 26.44
CA TRP A 6 24.48 -0.96 26.74
C TRP A 6 23.56 -1.42 27.87
N ILE A 7 22.68 -2.38 27.59
CA ILE A 7 21.76 -2.92 28.60
C ILE A 7 22.17 -4.35 28.96
N ASP A 8 22.41 -4.57 30.24
CA ASP A 8 22.62 -5.89 30.83
C ASP A 8 21.31 -6.69 30.82
N LEU A 9 21.37 -7.93 30.35
CA LEU A 9 20.23 -8.86 30.33
C LEU A 9 20.15 -9.74 31.59
N GLY A 10 21.07 -9.59 32.53
CA GLY A 10 21.11 -10.36 33.78
C GLY A 10 21.64 -11.80 33.63
N ASN A 11 22.16 -12.14 32.46
CA ASN A 11 22.80 -13.44 32.16
C ASN A 11 24.27 -13.28 31.71
N GLY A 12 24.90 -12.15 32.06
CA GLY A 12 26.26 -11.79 31.65
C GLY A 12 26.40 -11.34 30.20
N ARG A 13 25.29 -11.22 29.46
CA ARG A 13 25.27 -10.69 28.09
C ARG A 13 24.76 -9.25 28.09
N PHE A 14 25.47 -8.41 27.35
CA PHE A 14 25.11 -7.02 27.11
C PHE A 14 24.63 -6.83 25.68
N VAL A 15 23.61 -6.00 25.50
CA VAL A 15 23.08 -5.64 24.17
C VAL A 15 22.97 -4.13 24.05
N TYR A 16 23.57 -3.58 22.99
CA TYR A 16 23.44 -2.18 22.65
C TYR A 16 22.07 -1.92 22.01
N ARG A 17 21.21 -1.14 22.67
CA ARG A 17 19.85 -0.84 22.18
C ARG A 17 19.39 0.55 22.60
N LYS A 18 18.35 1.05 21.90
CA LYS A 18 17.76 2.36 22.17
C LYS A 18 17.20 2.43 23.60
N VAL A 19 17.59 3.46 24.36
CA VAL A 19 17.09 3.78 25.70
C VAL A 19 16.10 4.92 25.58
N GLY A 20 14.87 4.65 26.00
CA GLY A 20 13.75 5.56 25.87
C GLY A 20 12.47 4.75 25.77
N PRO A 21 11.29 5.39 25.88
CA PRO A 21 10.05 4.70 25.60
C PRO A 21 10.15 4.22 24.15
N MET A 22 10.36 2.92 23.96
CA MET A 22 9.94 2.34 22.70
C MET A 22 8.46 2.68 22.63
N CYS A 23 8.07 3.59 21.75
CA CYS A 23 6.70 3.69 21.28
C CYS A 23 6.38 2.39 20.53
N ARG A 24 6.36 1.27 21.27
CA ARG A 24 5.54 0.13 20.93
C ARG A 24 4.15 0.76 20.92
N GLY A 25 3.46 0.70 19.78
CA GLY A 25 2.06 1.16 19.70
C GLY A 25 1.22 0.58 20.84
N PRO A 26 -0.03 1.01 21.03
CA PRO A 26 -0.85 0.56 22.17
C PRO A 26 -0.82 -0.97 22.29
N ARG A 27 -0.21 -1.46 23.38
CA ARG A 27 -0.16 -2.88 23.73
C ARG A 27 -0.94 -3.07 25.02
N SER A 28 -1.63 -4.20 25.12
CA SER A 28 -2.22 -4.67 26.37
C SER A 28 -1.15 -4.78 27.46
N GLU A 29 -1.48 -4.39 28.69
CA GLU A 29 -0.66 -4.62 29.88
C GLU A 29 -0.66 -6.10 30.31
N LEU A 30 -1.64 -6.87 29.84
CA LEU A 30 -1.69 -8.31 30.06
C LEU A 30 -0.67 -9.00 29.16
N ALA A 31 -0.09 -10.11 29.65
CA ALA A 31 0.79 -10.99 28.88
C ALA A 31 0.01 -11.81 27.81
N THR A 32 -0.80 -11.13 26.99
CA THR A 32 -1.53 -11.74 25.90
C THR A 32 -0.68 -11.68 24.62
N PRO A 33 -0.40 -12.82 23.97
CA PRO A 33 0.29 -12.81 22.69
C PRO A 33 -0.61 -12.14 21.64
N MET A 34 0.00 -11.32 20.79
CA MET A 34 -0.69 -10.77 19.62
C MET A 34 -0.68 -11.81 18.52
N LEU A 35 -1.84 -12.35 18.18
CA LEU A 35 -2.01 -13.29 17.08
C LEU A 35 -2.23 -12.51 15.79
N VAL A 36 -1.24 -12.52 14.90
CA VAL A 36 -1.35 -11.93 13.57
C VAL A 36 -1.60 -13.06 12.58
N ARG A 37 -2.76 -13.05 11.92
CA ARG A 37 -3.03 -13.94 10.79
C ARG A 37 -2.44 -13.32 9.54
N ALA A 38 -1.91 -14.17 8.66
CA ALA A 38 -1.26 -13.69 7.45
C ALA A 38 -2.26 -13.13 6.42
N PHE A 39 -3.45 -13.73 6.36
CA PHE A 39 -4.59 -13.23 5.60
C PHE A 39 -5.84 -13.14 6.48
N SER A 40 -6.76 -12.24 6.14
CA SER A 40 -8.10 -12.18 6.75
C SER A 40 -8.95 -13.38 6.33
N GLU A 41 -8.83 -13.79 5.07
CA GLU A 41 -9.49 -14.94 4.44
C GLU A 41 -8.47 -15.67 3.56
N PRO A 42 -8.60 -16.99 3.35
CA PRO A 42 -7.73 -17.72 2.42
C PRO A 42 -7.76 -17.07 1.03
N VAL A 43 -6.61 -17.01 0.35
CA VAL A 43 -6.48 -16.39 -0.97
C VAL A 43 -6.33 -17.46 -2.04
N GLN A 44 -7.09 -17.37 -3.13
CA GLN A 44 -6.95 -18.26 -4.27
C GLN A 44 -5.83 -17.78 -5.20
N SER A 45 -4.91 -18.67 -5.56
CA SER A 45 -3.88 -18.37 -6.56
C SER A 45 -4.45 -18.44 -7.97
N MET A 46 -4.13 -17.43 -8.79
CA MET A 46 -4.46 -17.40 -10.22
C MET A 46 -3.54 -18.28 -11.07
N ALA A 47 -2.43 -18.79 -10.50
CA ALA A 47 -1.49 -19.64 -11.23
C ALA A 47 -1.91 -21.11 -11.24
N ASP A 48 -2.47 -21.62 -10.13
CA ASP A 48 -2.86 -23.02 -9.98
C ASP A 48 -4.31 -23.24 -9.49
N GLY A 49 -5.04 -22.18 -9.15
CA GLY A 49 -6.44 -22.22 -8.73
C GLY A 49 -6.67 -22.71 -7.29
N LYS A 50 -5.62 -22.93 -6.50
CA LYS A 50 -5.75 -23.44 -5.12
C LYS A 50 -5.82 -22.32 -4.10
N TRP A 51 -6.40 -22.63 -2.93
CA TRP A 51 -6.54 -21.71 -1.81
C TRP A 51 -5.36 -21.83 -0.85
N TYR A 52 -4.86 -20.69 -0.37
CA TYR A 52 -3.69 -20.58 0.49
C TYR A 52 -3.95 -19.69 1.70
N ASP A 53 -3.47 -20.16 2.86
CA ASP A 53 -3.57 -19.44 4.13
C ASP A 53 -2.29 -18.63 4.46
N THR A 54 -1.20 -18.85 3.71
CA THR A 54 0.08 -18.18 3.93
C THR A 54 0.62 -17.51 2.66
N PRO A 55 1.19 -16.30 2.76
CA PRO A 55 1.83 -15.60 1.63
C PRO A 55 2.98 -16.38 1.03
N ARG A 56 3.76 -17.10 1.86
CA ARG A 56 4.92 -17.87 1.40
C ARG A 56 4.52 -18.98 0.44
N ASP A 57 3.43 -19.70 0.75
CA ASP A 57 2.95 -20.76 -0.12
C ASP A 57 2.32 -20.19 -1.40
N LEU A 58 1.61 -19.07 -1.29
CA LEU A 58 1.07 -18.35 -2.45
C LEU A 58 2.20 -17.89 -3.40
N GLU A 59 3.25 -17.25 -2.88
CA GLU A 59 4.41 -16.81 -3.67
C GLU A 59 5.13 -17.96 -4.38
N ARG A 60 5.16 -19.15 -3.76
CA ARG A 60 5.75 -20.34 -4.40
C ARG A 60 5.01 -20.70 -5.69
N THR A 61 3.69 -20.48 -5.76
CA THR A 61 2.90 -20.71 -6.98
C THR A 61 3.15 -19.69 -8.08
N TYR A 62 3.85 -18.59 -7.81
CA TYR A 62 4.19 -17.61 -8.83
C TYR A 62 5.55 -17.86 -9.48
N LYS A 63 6.36 -18.74 -8.89
CA LYS A 63 7.64 -19.17 -9.48
C LYS A 63 7.42 -20.24 -10.54
N ALA A 64 8.28 -20.22 -11.57
CA ALA A 64 8.29 -21.23 -12.64
C ALA A 64 8.39 -22.67 -12.11
N SER A 65 9.09 -22.89 -10.99
CA SER A 65 9.21 -24.22 -10.37
C SER A 65 7.95 -24.71 -9.67
N GLY A 66 7.03 -23.81 -9.34
CA GLY A 66 5.91 -24.06 -8.44
C GLY A 66 4.54 -23.99 -9.11
N ASN A 67 4.49 -23.76 -10.44
CA ASN A 67 3.23 -23.61 -11.15
C ASN A 67 3.11 -24.54 -12.37
N PRO A 68 1.87 -24.82 -12.82
CA PRO A 68 1.63 -25.72 -13.94
C PRO A 68 2.12 -25.17 -15.28
N ARG A 69 2.30 -23.85 -15.37
CA ARG A 69 2.64 -23.12 -16.60
C ARG A 69 4.14 -23.03 -16.85
N GLY A 70 4.98 -23.25 -15.83
CA GLY A 70 6.43 -23.13 -15.94
C GLY A 70 6.94 -21.70 -16.15
N GLU A 71 6.09 -20.69 -15.94
CA GLU A 71 6.41 -19.28 -16.17
C GLU A 71 6.56 -18.55 -14.83
N GLU A 72 7.34 -17.47 -14.79
CA GLU A 72 7.46 -16.65 -13.58
C GLU A 72 6.44 -15.51 -13.62
N PHE A 73 5.51 -15.50 -12.68
CA PHE A 73 4.46 -14.48 -12.55
C PHE A 73 4.94 -13.35 -11.64
N THR A 74 4.92 -12.12 -12.16
CA THR A 74 5.14 -10.92 -11.36
C THR A 74 3.83 -10.49 -10.68
N PRO A 75 3.79 -10.33 -9.34
CA PRO A 75 2.60 -9.83 -8.66
C PRO A 75 2.35 -8.37 -9.06
N LEU A 76 1.23 -8.14 -9.75
CA LEU A 76 0.82 -6.81 -10.20
C LEU A 76 0.18 -6.03 -9.03
N GLY A 77 0.55 -4.76 -8.84
CA GLY A 77 -0.11 -3.87 -7.87
C GLY A 77 0.64 -3.58 -6.56
N ASN A 78 1.83 -4.14 -6.36
CA ASN A 78 2.71 -3.78 -5.22
C ASN A 78 3.72 -2.68 -5.55
N GLU A 79 3.59 -2.03 -6.71
CA GLU A 79 4.40 -0.89 -7.05
C GLU A 79 3.96 0.32 -6.23
N THR A 80 4.88 0.89 -5.44
CA THR A 80 4.65 2.19 -4.83
C THR A 80 4.48 3.22 -5.93
N MET A 81 3.23 3.63 -6.19
CA MET A 81 2.95 4.75 -7.08
C MET A 81 3.71 5.96 -6.56
N LYS A 82 4.62 6.50 -7.37
CA LYS A 82 5.24 7.77 -7.03
C LYS A 82 4.15 8.83 -7.03
N THR A 83 3.87 9.43 -5.89
CA THR A 83 3.05 10.62 -5.82
C THR A 83 3.75 11.71 -6.63
N VAL A 84 3.25 11.97 -7.84
CA VAL A 84 3.71 13.09 -8.64
C VAL A 84 2.94 14.31 -8.17
N GLU A 85 3.63 15.32 -7.66
CA GLU A 85 3.01 16.62 -7.45
C GLU A 85 2.62 17.19 -8.81
N ALA A 86 1.32 17.25 -9.08
CA ALA A 86 0.80 17.82 -10.31
C ALA A 86 1.02 19.34 -10.28
N VAL A 87 2.15 19.81 -10.79
CA VAL A 87 2.38 21.23 -11.05
C VAL A 87 1.65 21.60 -12.33
N ALA A 88 0.41 22.10 -12.20
CA ALA A 88 -0.36 22.56 -13.35
C ALA A 88 0.31 23.77 -14.01
N ASP A 89 0.56 23.70 -15.32
CA ASP A 89 1.07 24.84 -16.08
C ASP A 89 0.04 26.00 -16.03
N PRO A 90 0.41 27.19 -15.54
CA PRO A 90 -0.50 28.33 -15.47
C PRO A 90 -1.07 28.75 -16.83
N LYS A 91 -0.37 28.47 -17.94
CA LYS A 91 -0.82 28.82 -19.29
C LYS A 91 -1.96 27.91 -19.76
N GLU A 92 -1.82 26.61 -19.57
CA GLU A 92 -2.85 25.62 -19.94
C GLU A 92 -4.12 25.86 -19.12
N ARG A 93 -3.98 26.14 -17.82
CA ARG A 93 -5.12 26.46 -16.96
C ARG A 93 -5.91 27.68 -17.45
N ARG A 94 -5.23 28.74 -17.89
CA ARG A 94 -5.90 29.93 -18.47
C ARG A 94 -6.61 29.59 -19.79
N ALA A 95 -6.02 28.73 -20.61
CA ALA A 95 -6.64 28.28 -21.86
C ALA A 95 -7.91 27.47 -21.60
N HIS A 96 -7.86 26.52 -20.65
CA HIS A 96 -9.02 25.72 -20.25
C HIS A 96 -10.15 26.57 -19.67
N VAL A 97 -9.84 27.55 -18.81
CA VAL A 97 -10.86 28.48 -18.28
C VAL A 97 -11.51 29.30 -19.41
N LYS A 98 -10.71 29.80 -20.35
CA LYS A 98 -11.23 30.57 -21.49
C LYS A 98 -12.13 29.72 -22.38
N GLN A 99 -11.74 28.48 -22.65
CA GLN A 99 -12.53 27.54 -23.43
C GLN A 99 -13.85 27.20 -22.71
N ALA A 100 -13.80 26.90 -21.42
CA ALA A 100 -15.00 26.62 -20.63
C ALA A 100 -15.98 27.80 -20.62
N MET A 101 -15.49 29.03 -20.50
CA MET A 101 -16.35 30.23 -20.61
C MET A 101 -17.00 30.35 -22.00
N GLN A 102 -16.26 30.00 -23.05
CA GLN A 102 -16.76 30.05 -24.42
C GLN A 102 -17.80 28.96 -24.69
N ASP A 103 -17.62 27.76 -24.15
CA ASP A 103 -18.58 26.65 -24.25
C ASP A 103 -19.90 27.00 -23.55
N VAL A 104 -19.84 27.65 -22.38
CA VAL A 104 -21.02 28.17 -21.68
C VAL A 104 -21.73 29.24 -22.51
N MET A 105 -20.99 30.20 -23.10
CA MET A 105 -21.58 31.27 -23.93
C MET A 105 -22.20 30.75 -25.22
N THR A 106 -21.66 29.67 -25.79
CA THR A 106 -22.15 29.06 -27.03
C THR A 106 -23.23 28.00 -26.79
N GLY A 107 -23.59 27.74 -25.53
CA GLY A 107 -24.63 26.77 -25.15
C GLY A 107 -24.20 25.31 -25.33
N ASN A 108 -22.91 25.05 -25.50
CA ASN A 108 -22.35 23.70 -25.62
C ASN A 108 -22.09 23.12 -24.23
N LEU A 109 -23.16 22.98 -23.45
CA LEU A 109 -23.12 22.48 -22.09
C LEU A 109 -23.25 20.95 -22.07
N PRO A 110 -22.63 20.27 -21.09
CA PRO A 110 -22.87 18.85 -20.85
C PRO A 110 -24.37 18.60 -20.63
N PRO A 111 -24.91 17.47 -21.12
CA PRO A 111 -26.34 17.18 -21.05
C PRO A 111 -26.88 17.12 -19.61
N GLU A 112 -26.01 16.84 -18.63
CA GLU A 112 -26.34 16.78 -17.20
C GLU A 112 -26.70 18.16 -16.61
N ILE A 113 -26.14 19.25 -17.13
CA ILE A 113 -26.39 20.61 -16.64
C ILE A 113 -27.57 21.25 -17.40
N ALA A 114 -27.69 20.98 -18.70
CA ALA A 114 -28.80 21.45 -19.52
C ALA A 114 -30.18 20.88 -19.08
N ALA A 115 -30.20 19.74 -18.38
CA ALA A 115 -31.43 19.09 -17.89
C ALA A 115 -31.93 19.62 -16.52
N ILE A 116 -31.22 20.57 -15.90
CA ILE A 116 -31.57 21.15 -14.59
C ILE A 116 -32.40 22.44 -14.74
N GLU A 117 -32.59 22.95 -15.97
CA GLU A 117 -33.45 24.10 -16.29
C GLU A 117 -34.94 23.73 -16.45
#